data_AF-A0A937PHB7-F1
#
_entry.id   AF-A0A937PHB7-F1
#
_cell.length_a   1.000
_cell.length_b   1.000
_cell.length_c   1.000
_cell.angle_alpha   90.00
_cell.angle_beta   90.00
_cell.angle_gamma   90.00
#
_symmetry.space_group_name_H-M   'P 1'
#
loop_
_entity.id
_entity.type
_entity.pdbx_description
1 polymer ?
#
loop_
_entity_poly.entity_id
_entity_poly.type
_entity_poly.pdbx_seq_one_letter_code
_entity_poly.pdbx_strand_id
1 'polypeptide(L)'
;MKKVLVILTLLFCSAICIGELKAEITTDEEFNNFFTYYYLNPQPNEAPSALRQFISSDFFKSQQPTEIYAMQSYFFGRIAQMNPVLISEYMNLFNDTTHEGRVFILMIFQISGNEQVKAFLQTKLDKEDFINEREDIKNVLKGGMPIDFNPLRREIEDGADLDFLWTEFFITGIKEPIVKIIDVLSWEDRFKNKLTNWLSAKHSKRETKKLNNLLNRVGINIDINKHNLNLLSDFDCMFAAHFQSFGFAGKKSEHGEEIIKILDFSDDDKFYMAIKGAAMWALQSNAQQHPKVLEYCKQEFEQRADKSKIELAIILELASKGSIELVPTEEEDVAILKLREENK
;
A
#
# COMPACT_ATOMS: atom_id res chain seq x y z
N MET A 1 26.27 -61.90 30.43
CA MET A 1 25.98 -61.06 29.25
C MET A 1 26.06 -59.59 29.67
N LYS A 2 26.76 -58.80 28.84
CA LYS A 2 26.85 -57.32 28.82
C LYS A 2 27.47 -56.60 30.02
N LYS A 3 28.77 -56.31 29.84
CA LYS A 3 29.51 -55.18 30.42
C LYS A 3 28.78 -53.87 30.08
N VAL A 4 28.62 -52.97 31.05
CA VAL A 4 28.33 -51.56 30.78
C VAL A 4 29.53 -50.76 31.27
N LEU A 5 30.33 -50.33 30.28
CA LEU A 5 31.46 -49.44 30.41
C LEU A 5 30.89 -48.01 30.45
N VAL A 6 31.07 -47.31 31.56
CA VAL A 6 30.75 -45.88 31.68
C VAL A 6 31.83 -45.11 30.93
N ILE A 7 31.51 -44.62 29.74
CA ILE A 7 32.33 -43.66 29.00
C ILE A 7 31.87 -42.27 29.42
N LEU A 8 32.73 -41.56 30.15
CA LEU A 8 32.65 -40.11 30.32
C LEU A 8 32.90 -39.46 28.96
N THR A 9 31.86 -38.96 28.30
CA THR A 9 32.00 -38.04 27.17
C THR A 9 32.05 -36.62 27.71
N LEU A 10 33.27 -36.08 27.77
CA LEU A 10 33.53 -34.64 27.84
C LEU A 10 32.90 -33.97 26.61
N LEU A 11 31.71 -33.39 26.79
CA LEU A 11 31.15 -32.45 25.83
C LEU A 11 31.98 -31.17 25.90
N PHE A 12 32.90 -31.04 24.95
CA PHE A 12 33.52 -29.77 24.60
C PHE A 12 32.40 -28.79 24.23
N CYS A 13 32.09 -27.86 25.12
CA CYS A 13 31.46 -26.60 24.77
C CYS A 13 32.45 -25.80 23.91
N SER A 14 32.56 -26.12 22.62
CA SER A 14 32.98 -25.11 21.66
C SER A 14 31.82 -24.14 21.54
N ALA A 15 31.95 -23.00 22.22
CA ALA A 15 31.23 -21.79 21.87
C ALA A 15 31.56 -21.48 20.40
N ILE A 16 30.77 -22.04 19.50
CA ILE A 16 30.65 -21.50 18.16
C ILE A 16 29.93 -20.19 18.40
N CYS A 17 30.67 -19.08 18.38
CA CYS A 17 30.10 -17.80 18.01
C CYS A 17 29.45 -18.05 16.65
N ILE A 18 28.16 -18.33 16.66
CA ILE A 18 27.33 -18.22 15.48
C ILE A 18 27.33 -16.71 15.23
N GLY A 19 28.34 -16.23 14.51
CA GLY A 19 28.16 -15.01 13.75
C GLY A 19 26.95 -15.31 12.89
N GLU A 20 25.85 -14.60 13.15
CA GLU A 20 24.67 -14.66 12.30
C GLU A 20 25.16 -14.54 10.86
N LEU A 21 25.03 -15.63 10.10
CA LEU A 21 25.25 -15.58 8.67
C LEU A 21 24.31 -14.49 8.18
N LYS A 22 24.83 -13.35 7.70
CA LYS A 22 23.99 -12.33 7.07
C LYS A 22 23.26 -13.05 5.94
N ALA A 23 21.94 -13.20 6.06
CA ALA A 23 21.15 -13.73 4.97
C ALA A 23 21.24 -12.72 3.82
N GLU A 24 21.84 -13.15 2.71
CA GLU A 24 22.01 -12.30 1.54
C GLU A 24 20.76 -12.39 0.68
N ILE A 25 20.08 -11.27 0.48
CA ILE A 25 19.03 -11.12 -0.54
C ILE A 25 19.72 -10.85 -1.88
N THR A 26 19.49 -11.72 -2.85
CA THR A 26 20.24 -11.75 -4.13
C THR A 26 19.34 -11.78 -5.37
N THR A 27 18.04 -11.96 -5.20
CA THR A 27 17.07 -12.04 -6.31
C THR A 27 15.92 -11.04 -6.14
N ASP A 28 15.26 -10.70 -7.25
CA ASP A 28 14.09 -9.82 -7.22
C ASP A 28 12.91 -10.46 -6.48
N GLU A 29 12.78 -11.79 -6.50
CA GLU A 29 11.78 -12.52 -5.74
C GLU A 29 12.03 -12.41 -4.22
N GLU A 30 13.27 -12.61 -3.79
CA GLU A 30 13.67 -12.42 -2.39
C GLU A 30 13.47 -10.97 -1.94
N PHE A 31 13.82 -9.99 -2.78
CA PHE A 31 13.57 -8.58 -2.50
C PHE A 31 12.07 -8.29 -2.36
N ASN A 32 11.23 -8.78 -3.28
CA ASN A 32 9.78 -8.56 -3.21
C ASN A 32 9.17 -9.22 -1.96
N ASN A 33 9.65 -10.41 -1.59
CA ASN A 33 9.24 -11.09 -0.37
C ASN A 33 9.67 -10.30 0.88
N PHE A 34 10.92 -9.84 0.92
CA PHE A 34 11.43 -8.99 1.99
C PHE A 34 10.59 -7.72 2.12
N PHE A 35 10.36 -7.00 1.02
CA PHE A 35 9.58 -5.77 1.02
C PHE A 35 8.14 -5.98 1.51
N THR A 36 7.44 -6.97 0.97
CA THR A 36 6.00 -7.17 1.17
C THR A 36 5.66 -7.83 2.51
N TYR A 37 6.56 -8.69 3.03
CA TYR A 37 6.32 -9.51 4.21
C TYR A 37 7.24 -9.19 5.40
N TYR A 38 8.03 -8.11 5.34
CA TYR A 38 8.97 -7.72 6.41
C TYR A 38 8.34 -7.75 7.81
N TYR A 39 7.13 -7.21 7.97
CA TYR A 39 6.44 -7.15 9.27
C TYR A 39 6.19 -8.51 9.94
N LEU A 40 6.20 -9.63 9.20
CA LEU A 40 5.98 -10.97 9.76
C LEU A 40 7.19 -11.45 10.56
N ASN A 41 8.40 -11.15 10.09
CA ASN A 41 9.65 -11.50 10.74
C ASN A 41 10.70 -10.43 10.44
N PRO A 42 10.68 -9.28 11.15
CA PRO A 42 11.59 -8.17 10.86
C PRO A 42 13.06 -8.57 11.01
N GLN A 43 13.80 -8.56 9.91
CA GLN A 43 15.25 -8.83 9.86
C GLN A 43 15.99 -7.59 9.35
N PRO A 44 16.23 -6.56 10.19
CA PRO A 44 16.83 -5.30 9.74
C PRO A 44 18.25 -5.47 9.18
N ASN A 45 18.98 -6.50 9.61
CA ASN A 45 20.30 -6.87 9.11
C ASN A 45 20.31 -7.31 7.63
N GLU A 46 19.17 -7.72 7.06
CA GLU A 46 19.02 -8.07 5.64
C GLU A 46 18.79 -6.83 4.74
N ALA A 47 18.42 -5.69 5.34
CA ALA A 47 18.09 -4.47 4.61
C ALA A 47 19.24 -3.94 3.71
N PRO A 48 20.53 -3.99 4.10
CA PRO A 48 21.62 -3.60 3.21
C PRO A 48 21.74 -4.49 1.96
N SER A 49 21.55 -5.80 2.08
CA SER A 49 21.54 -6.69 0.90
C SER A 49 20.32 -6.47 0.02
N ALA A 50 19.13 -6.29 0.61
CA ALA A 50 17.92 -5.94 -0.14
C ALA A 50 18.09 -4.62 -0.91
N LEU A 51 18.68 -3.60 -0.28
CA LEU A 51 18.96 -2.31 -0.91
C LEU A 51 19.94 -2.46 -2.08
N ARG A 52 21.01 -3.24 -1.89
CA ARG A 52 21.97 -3.55 -2.95
C ARG A 52 21.30 -4.26 -4.13
N GLN A 53 20.46 -5.25 -3.85
CA GLN A 53 19.70 -5.99 -4.87
C GLN A 53 18.78 -5.05 -5.64
N PHE A 54 17.99 -4.22 -4.94
CA PHE A 54 17.06 -3.29 -5.56
C PHE A 54 17.78 -2.32 -6.51
N ILE A 55 18.84 -1.64 -6.06
CA ILE A 55 19.61 -0.69 -6.88
C ILE A 55 20.28 -1.39 -8.09
N SER A 56 20.60 -2.68 -7.96
CA SER A 56 21.24 -3.46 -9.03
C SER A 56 20.23 -4.05 -10.02
N SER A 57 18.93 -4.06 -9.70
CA SER A 57 17.88 -4.68 -10.51
C SER A 57 17.67 -3.97 -11.85
N ASP A 58 17.19 -4.71 -12.85
CA ASP A 58 16.78 -4.14 -14.13
C ASP A 58 15.57 -3.23 -13.98
N PHE A 59 14.72 -3.52 -12.99
CA PHE A 59 13.61 -2.66 -12.63
C PHE A 59 14.11 -1.26 -12.26
N PHE A 60 15.04 -1.13 -11.31
CA PHE A 60 15.62 0.16 -10.94
C PHE A 60 16.26 0.87 -12.14
N LYS A 61 17.05 0.16 -12.94
CA LYS A 61 17.76 0.76 -14.09
C LYS A 61 16.84 1.21 -15.23
N SER A 62 15.67 0.58 -15.38
CA SER A 62 14.73 0.87 -16.47
C SER A 62 13.77 2.03 -16.16
N GLN A 63 13.69 2.44 -14.88
CA GLN A 63 12.76 3.48 -14.44
C GLN A 63 13.45 4.85 -14.39
N GLN A 64 12.68 5.90 -14.72
CA GLN A 64 13.02 7.25 -14.29
C GLN A 64 12.70 7.39 -12.79
N PRO A 65 13.24 8.40 -12.09
CA PRO A 65 12.78 8.73 -10.74
C PRO A 65 11.26 8.89 -10.73
N THR A 66 10.59 8.01 -10.01
CA THR A 66 9.12 7.84 -10.00
C THR A 66 8.60 7.75 -8.57
N GLU A 67 7.29 7.74 -8.37
CA GLU A 67 6.63 7.51 -7.06
C GLU A 67 7.14 6.25 -6.36
N ILE A 68 7.44 5.23 -7.17
CA ILE A 68 8.08 3.98 -6.75
C ILE A 68 9.34 4.29 -5.95
N TYR A 69 10.26 5.14 -6.43
CA TYR A 69 11.49 5.49 -5.71
C TYR A 69 11.21 6.17 -4.37
N ALA A 70 10.20 7.04 -4.31
CA ALA A 70 9.81 7.68 -3.06
C ALA A 70 9.35 6.65 -2.02
N MET A 71 8.55 5.67 -2.45
CA MET A 71 8.05 4.60 -1.59
C MET A 71 9.16 3.63 -1.15
N GLN A 72 10.04 3.14 -2.04
CA GLN A 72 11.13 2.26 -1.61
C GLN A 72 12.19 2.99 -0.77
N SER A 73 12.49 4.26 -1.07
CA SER A 73 13.41 5.03 -0.22
C SER A 73 12.83 5.28 1.17
N TYR A 74 11.51 5.51 1.28
CA TYR A 74 10.82 5.54 2.56
C TYR A 74 10.95 4.21 3.30
N PHE A 75 10.76 3.07 2.63
CA PHE A 75 10.88 1.75 3.24
C PHE A 75 12.24 1.53 3.91
N PHE A 76 13.33 1.71 3.17
CA PHE A 76 14.68 1.56 3.72
C PHE A 76 15.01 2.63 4.75
N GLY A 77 14.59 3.88 4.52
CA GLY A 77 14.79 4.97 5.45
C GLY A 77 14.11 4.72 6.79
N ARG A 78 12.87 4.25 6.77
CA ARG A 78 12.09 3.96 7.97
C ARG A 78 12.67 2.78 8.76
N ILE A 79 13.13 1.72 8.09
CA ILE A 79 13.87 0.62 8.74
C ILE A 79 15.14 1.16 9.43
N ALA A 80 15.91 2.02 8.78
CA ALA A 80 17.12 2.62 9.37
C ALA A 80 16.82 3.62 10.49
N GLN A 81 15.71 4.36 10.45
CA GLN A 81 15.25 5.17 11.59
C GLN A 81 15.01 4.29 12.83
N MET A 82 14.40 3.12 12.64
CA MET A 82 14.13 2.16 13.71
C MET A 82 15.40 1.39 14.14
N ASN A 83 16.40 1.30 13.26
CA ASN A 83 17.63 0.55 13.45
C ASN A 83 18.87 1.38 13.01
N PRO A 84 19.28 2.40 13.79
CA PRO A 84 20.32 3.35 13.37
C PRO A 84 21.69 2.73 13.05
N VAL A 85 21.97 1.50 13.51
CA VAL A 85 23.19 0.76 13.18
C VAL A 85 23.36 0.53 11.66
N LEU A 86 22.25 0.49 10.92
CA LEU A 86 22.25 0.29 9.46
C LEU A 86 22.80 1.48 8.68
N ILE A 87 22.83 2.68 9.27
CA ILE A 87 23.30 3.90 8.61
C ILE A 87 24.74 3.73 8.09
N SER A 88 25.62 3.07 8.84
CA SER A 88 27.00 2.82 8.42
C SER A 88 27.07 1.92 7.18
N GLU A 89 26.20 0.93 7.07
CA GLU A 89 26.13 0.04 5.90
C GLU A 89 25.59 0.79 4.67
N TYR A 90 24.62 1.70 4.87
CA TYR A 90 24.09 2.55 3.79
C TYR A 90 25.13 3.59 3.32
N MET A 91 25.98 4.11 4.21
CA MET A 91 27.12 4.96 3.82
C MET A 91 28.16 4.20 3.01
N ASN A 92 28.40 2.92 3.32
CA ASN A 92 29.29 2.07 2.52
C ASN A 92 28.70 1.85 1.14
N LEU A 93 27.41 1.46 1.06
CA LEU A 93 26.69 1.32 -0.21
C LEU A 93 26.71 2.60 -1.06
N PHE A 94 26.60 3.77 -0.43
CA PHE A 94 26.71 5.05 -1.14
C PHE A 94 28.06 5.22 -1.84
N ASN A 95 29.16 4.76 -1.25
CA ASN A 95 30.48 4.86 -1.90
C ASN A 95 30.64 3.85 -3.05
N ASP A 96 29.95 2.72 -2.97
CA ASP A 96 30.20 1.55 -3.83
C ASP A 96 29.19 1.41 -4.99
N THR A 97 28.27 2.36 -5.14
CA THR A 97 27.18 2.29 -6.15
C THR A 97 27.29 3.37 -7.23
N THR A 98 26.47 3.26 -8.27
CA THR A 98 26.41 4.21 -9.39
C THR A 98 25.84 5.56 -8.99
N HIS A 99 25.87 6.54 -9.90
CA HIS A 99 25.26 7.84 -9.68
C HIS A 99 23.78 7.72 -9.27
N GLU A 100 23.00 6.93 -10.01
CA GLU A 100 21.57 6.72 -9.76
C GLU A 100 21.34 6.06 -8.40
N GLY A 101 22.15 5.05 -8.05
CA GLY A 101 22.12 4.41 -6.75
C GLY A 101 22.44 5.39 -5.61
N ARG A 102 23.40 6.30 -5.82
CA ARG A 102 23.75 7.33 -4.84
C ARG A 102 22.61 8.32 -4.65
N VAL A 103 21.99 8.80 -5.73
CA VAL A 103 20.81 9.67 -5.66
C VAL A 103 19.67 8.99 -4.89
N PHE A 104 19.43 7.70 -5.13
CA PHE A 104 18.43 6.95 -4.37
C PHE A 104 18.78 6.83 -2.88
N ILE A 105 20.05 6.56 -2.54
CA ILE A 105 20.50 6.50 -1.14
C ILE A 105 20.41 7.87 -0.45
N LEU A 106 20.59 8.98 -1.19
CA LEU A 106 20.34 10.32 -0.65
C LEU A 106 18.88 10.50 -0.21
N MET A 107 17.91 9.94 -0.94
CA MET A 107 16.50 9.95 -0.53
C MET A 107 16.29 9.14 0.77
N ILE A 108 16.94 7.98 0.90
CA ILE A 108 16.94 7.18 2.14
C ILE A 108 17.51 7.99 3.31
N PHE A 109 18.58 8.74 3.08
CA PHE A 109 19.19 9.61 4.09
C PHE A 109 18.29 10.78 4.47
N GLN A 110 17.51 11.37 3.56
CA GLN A 110 16.52 12.38 3.95
C GLN A 110 15.50 11.85 4.96
N ILE A 111 15.15 10.57 4.88
CA ILE A 111 14.26 9.93 5.85
C ILE A 111 15.01 9.57 7.15
N SER A 112 16.18 8.94 7.06
CA SER A 112 16.82 8.27 8.20
C SER A 112 18.02 8.96 8.82
N GLY A 113 18.58 9.94 8.12
CA GLY A 113 19.91 10.42 8.42
C GLY A 113 19.98 11.28 9.67
N ASN A 114 21.19 11.36 10.22
CA ASN A 114 21.52 12.05 11.46
C ASN A 114 22.79 12.89 11.26
N GLU A 115 23.35 13.44 12.34
CA GLU A 115 24.59 14.22 12.27
C GLU A 115 25.78 13.43 11.68
N GLN A 116 25.81 12.10 11.85
CA GLN A 116 26.84 11.26 11.23
C GLN A 116 26.71 11.26 9.70
N VAL A 117 25.49 11.14 9.18
CA VAL A 117 25.22 11.23 7.73
C VAL A 117 25.55 12.62 7.21
N LYS A 118 25.19 13.69 7.93
CA LYS A 118 25.54 15.06 7.53
C LYS A 118 27.04 15.25 7.42
N ALA A 119 27.79 14.83 8.43
CA ALA A 119 29.26 14.89 8.41
C ALA A 119 29.84 14.06 7.26
N PHE A 120 29.33 12.84 7.07
CA PHE A 120 29.73 11.97 5.96
C PHE A 120 29.51 12.65 4.60
N LEU A 121 28.32 13.18 4.32
CA LEU A 121 27.99 13.84 3.06
C LEU A 121 28.80 15.11 2.82
N GLN A 122 29.10 15.88 3.87
CA GLN A 122 29.99 17.04 3.77
C GLN A 122 31.38 16.64 3.27
N THR A 123 31.92 15.49 3.69
CA THR A 123 33.22 15.00 3.18
C THR A 123 33.21 14.64 1.69
N LYS A 124 32.03 14.48 1.07
CA LYS A 124 31.86 14.10 -0.33
C LYS A 124 31.78 15.29 -1.29
N LEU A 125 31.41 16.48 -0.79
CA LEU A 125 31.22 17.67 -1.63
C LEU A 125 32.47 18.04 -2.44
N ASP A 126 33.66 17.85 -1.86
CA ASP A 126 34.94 18.21 -2.48
C ASP A 126 35.62 17.05 -3.23
N LYS A 127 34.99 15.88 -3.29
CA LYS A 127 35.56 14.70 -3.93
C LYS A 127 35.15 14.62 -5.40
N GLU A 128 36.13 14.39 -6.27
CA GLU A 128 35.92 14.32 -7.72
C GLU A 128 34.97 13.18 -8.12
N ASP A 129 35.07 12.04 -7.45
CA ASP A 129 34.20 10.86 -7.68
C ASP A 129 32.71 11.12 -7.43
N PHE A 130 32.37 12.22 -6.73
CA PHE A 130 31.01 12.62 -6.35
C PHE A 130 30.57 13.94 -7.01
N ILE A 131 31.23 14.35 -8.09
CA ILE A 131 30.95 15.64 -8.75
C ILE A 131 29.52 15.72 -9.28
N ASN A 132 28.95 14.60 -9.73
CA ASN A 132 27.61 14.54 -10.31
C ASN A 132 26.51 14.68 -9.25
N GLU A 133 26.77 14.21 -8.02
CA GLU A 133 25.82 14.24 -6.90
C GLU A 133 25.95 15.51 -6.06
N ARG A 134 26.92 16.39 -6.35
CA ARG A 134 27.25 17.53 -5.49
C ARG A 134 26.04 18.41 -5.21
N GLU A 135 25.18 18.65 -6.20
CA GLU A 135 23.98 19.46 -6.01
C GLU A 135 22.90 18.72 -5.22
N ASP A 136 22.71 17.42 -5.47
CA ASP A 136 21.78 16.59 -4.70
C ASP A 136 22.20 16.52 -3.22
N ILE A 137 23.49 16.35 -2.95
CA ILE A 137 24.05 16.36 -1.60
C ILE A 137 23.77 17.70 -0.91
N LYS A 138 23.99 18.84 -1.59
CA LYS A 138 23.67 20.16 -1.02
C LYS A 138 22.18 20.32 -0.73
N ASN A 139 21.33 19.87 -1.65
CA ASN A 139 19.88 19.95 -1.48
C ASN A 139 19.41 19.16 -0.26
N VAL A 140 19.94 17.95 -0.09
CA VAL A 140 19.66 17.08 1.05
C VAL A 140 20.17 17.69 2.36
N LEU A 141 21.40 18.23 2.37
CA LEU A 141 21.96 18.91 3.55
C LEU A 141 21.16 20.17 3.95
N LYS A 142 20.61 20.90 2.96
CA LYS A 142 19.80 22.10 3.17
C LYS A 142 18.36 21.78 3.60
N GLY A 143 17.77 20.73 3.05
CA GLY A 143 16.36 20.35 3.25
C GLY A 143 16.05 19.81 4.65
N GLY A 144 17.07 19.50 5.45
CA GLY A 144 16.91 18.88 6.75
C GLY A 144 17.02 17.36 6.67
N MET A 145 17.55 16.78 7.75
CA MET A 145 17.83 15.36 7.85
C MET A 145 17.73 14.94 9.33
N PRO A 146 16.72 14.15 9.72
CA PRO A 146 15.64 13.64 8.87
C PRO A 146 14.62 14.75 8.50
N ILE A 147 13.90 14.59 7.40
CA ILE A 147 12.73 15.41 7.07
C ILE A 147 11.55 15.03 7.97
N ASP A 148 10.65 15.97 8.27
CA ASP A 148 9.40 15.70 8.98
C ASP A 148 8.38 15.08 8.02
N PHE A 149 8.52 13.78 7.78
CA PHE A 149 7.60 12.99 6.97
C PHE A 149 7.07 11.80 7.78
N ASN A 150 5.75 11.74 7.92
CA ASN A 150 5.07 10.62 8.56
C ASN A 150 3.69 10.41 7.88
N PRO A 151 3.47 9.29 7.16
CA PRO A 151 2.22 9.06 6.45
C PRO A 151 1.00 8.98 7.38
N LEU A 152 1.18 8.57 8.63
CA LEU A 152 0.07 8.50 9.60
C LEU A 152 -0.48 9.89 9.96
N ARG A 153 0.33 10.94 9.84
CA ARG A 153 -0.05 12.33 10.20
C ARG A 153 -0.56 13.17 9.03
N ARG A 154 -0.50 12.64 7.80
CA ARG A 154 -0.91 13.35 6.59
C ARG A 154 -2.35 13.02 6.23
N GLU A 155 -3.05 13.93 5.56
CA GLU A 155 -4.31 13.58 4.92
C GLU A 155 -4.03 12.74 3.66
N ILE A 156 -4.99 11.90 3.26
CA ILE A 156 -4.90 11.13 2.02
C ILE A 156 -5.46 12.03 0.91
N GLU A 157 -4.58 12.49 0.03
CA GLU A 157 -4.93 13.37 -1.11
C GLU A 157 -4.80 12.64 -2.44
N ASP A 158 -3.95 11.62 -2.52
CA ASP A 158 -3.71 10.85 -3.74
C ASP A 158 -3.41 9.35 -3.49
N GLY A 159 -3.08 8.63 -4.57
CA GLY A 159 -2.72 7.21 -4.50
C GLY A 159 -1.37 6.96 -3.84
N ALA A 160 -0.43 7.91 -3.89
CA ALA A 160 0.88 7.75 -3.26
C ALA A 160 0.75 7.77 -1.74
N ASP A 161 -0.18 8.57 -1.18
CA ASP A 161 -0.48 8.53 0.26
C ASP A 161 -0.95 7.12 0.70
N LEU A 162 -1.75 6.43 -0.12
CA LEU A 162 -2.14 5.03 0.15
C LEU A 162 -0.93 4.10 0.12
N ASP A 163 -0.06 4.24 -0.87
CA ASP A 163 1.15 3.42 -0.99
C ASP A 163 2.11 3.63 0.19
N PHE A 164 2.25 4.85 0.70
CA PHE A 164 3.04 5.10 1.91
C PHE A 164 2.42 4.47 3.16
N LEU A 165 1.09 4.45 3.28
CA LEU A 165 0.41 3.77 4.39
C LEU A 165 0.59 2.25 4.32
N TRP A 166 0.48 1.66 3.13
CA TRP A 166 0.81 0.24 2.92
C TRP A 166 2.26 -0.05 3.25
N THR A 167 3.17 0.82 2.85
CA THR A 167 4.60 0.69 3.15
C THR A 167 4.86 0.79 4.65
N GLU A 168 4.22 1.70 5.38
CA GLU A 168 4.31 1.76 6.85
C GLU A 168 3.78 0.48 7.50
N PHE A 169 2.69 -0.10 6.97
CA PHE A 169 2.20 -1.40 7.42
C PHE A 169 3.20 -2.53 7.12
N PHE A 170 3.79 -2.59 5.92
CA PHE A 170 4.74 -3.65 5.59
C PHE A 170 6.00 -3.62 6.44
N ILE A 171 6.38 -2.44 6.95
CA ILE A 171 7.53 -2.28 7.86
C ILE A 171 7.18 -2.63 9.30
N THR A 172 6.06 -2.12 9.79
CA THR A 172 5.74 -2.10 11.22
C THR A 172 4.73 -3.15 11.64
N GLY A 173 3.88 -3.56 10.70
CA GLY A 173 2.73 -4.44 10.91
C GLY A 173 1.66 -3.85 11.83
N ILE A 174 1.70 -2.56 12.18
CA ILE A 174 0.74 -1.96 13.12
C ILE A 174 -0.60 -1.69 12.43
N LYS A 175 -1.66 -1.48 13.23
CA LYS A 175 -3.04 -1.41 12.73
C LYS A 175 -3.37 -0.06 12.08
N GLU A 176 -2.74 1.00 12.57
CA GLU A 176 -3.07 2.40 12.29
C GLU A 176 -3.07 2.76 10.79
N PRO A 177 -2.10 2.32 9.96
CA PRO A 177 -2.17 2.57 8.51
C PRO A 177 -3.40 1.94 7.87
N ILE A 178 -3.77 0.73 8.30
CA ILE A 178 -4.93 0.01 7.75
C ILE A 178 -6.23 0.74 8.10
N VAL A 179 -6.37 1.22 9.35
CA VAL A 179 -7.53 2.01 9.78
C VAL A 179 -7.69 3.25 8.91
N LYS A 180 -6.59 3.95 8.65
CA LYS A 180 -6.61 5.18 7.84
C LYS A 180 -7.01 4.90 6.37
N ILE A 181 -6.60 3.77 5.81
CA ILE A 181 -7.04 3.33 4.48
C ILE A 181 -8.54 2.98 4.50
N ILE A 182 -9.03 2.33 5.56
CA ILE A 182 -10.46 2.04 5.71
C ILE A 182 -11.29 3.33 5.84
N ASP A 183 -10.75 4.38 6.48
CA ASP A 183 -11.45 5.67 6.59
C ASP A 183 -11.78 6.30 5.23
N VAL A 184 -11.00 6.00 4.18
CA VAL A 184 -11.30 6.40 2.80
C VAL A 184 -12.65 5.83 2.32
N LEU A 185 -13.02 4.63 2.78
CA LEU A 185 -14.32 4.02 2.45
C LEU A 185 -15.49 4.74 3.14
N SER A 186 -15.21 5.56 4.15
CA SER A 186 -16.22 6.38 4.83
C SER A 186 -16.50 7.71 4.11
N TRP A 187 -15.66 8.09 3.15
CA TRP A 187 -15.81 9.33 2.38
C TRP A 187 -17.10 9.32 1.57
N GLU A 188 -17.80 10.45 1.45
CA GLU A 188 -19.07 10.65 0.72
C GLU A 188 -19.14 9.91 -0.64
N ASP A 189 -20.32 9.38 -0.99
CA ASP A 189 -20.57 8.73 -2.29
C ASP A 189 -20.95 9.80 -3.33
N ARG A 190 -19.92 10.34 -4.01
CA ARG A 190 -20.10 11.46 -4.96
C ARG A 190 -20.83 11.02 -6.22
N PHE A 191 -20.63 9.78 -6.64
CA PHE A 191 -21.32 9.21 -7.77
C PHE A 191 -22.82 9.16 -7.52
N LYS A 192 -23.24 8.57 -6.39
CA LYS A 192 -24.65 8.48 -6.00
C LYS A 192 -25.28 9.87 -5.87
N ASN A 193 -24.56 10.84 -5.34
CA ASN A 193 -25.03 12.23 -5.26
C ASN A 193 -25.27 12.85 -6.65
N LYS A 194 -24.31 12.72 -7.57
CA LYS A 194 -24.44 13.24 -8.95
C LYS A 194 -25.57 12.55 -9.70
N LEU A 195 -25.72 11.23 -9.52
CA LEU A 195 -26.82 10.47 -10.09
C LEU A 195 -28.17 10.91 -9.50
N THR A 196 -28.26 11.11 -8.19
CA THR A 196 -29.48 11.58 -7.50
C THR A 196 -29.88 12.96 -7.99
N ASN A 197 -28.91 13.88 -8.10
CA ASN A 197 -29.13 15.21 -8.66
C ASN A 197 -29.60 15.14 -10.11
N TRP A 198 -28.99 14.28 -10.92
CA TRP A 198 -29.41 14.05 -12.30
C TRP A 198 -30.86 13.56 -12.35
N LEU A 199 -31.25 12.58 -11.52
CA LEU A 199 -32.61 12.03 -11.48
C LEU A 199 -33.67 13.03 -11.00
N SER A 200 -33.29 14.02 -10.20
CA SER A 200 -34.20 15.09 -9.77
C SER A 200 -34.66 16.02 -10.91
N ALA A 201 -33.89 16.07 -12.01
CA ALA A 201 -34.21 16.86 -13.18
C ALA A 201 -35.09 16.09 -14.18
N LYS A 202 -35.82 16.83 -15.01
CA LYS A 202 -36.70 16.23 -16.02
C LYS A 202 -35.89 15.81 -17.25
N HIS A 203 -35.78 14.50 -17.47
CA HIS A 203 -35.12 13.91 -18.64
C HIS A 203 -36.11 13.15 -19.54
N SER A 204 -35.77 12.99 -20.81
CA SER A 204 -36.55 12.14 -21.72
C SER A 204 -36.40 10.66 -21.37
N LYS A 205 -37.39 9.85 -21.78
CA LYS A 205 -37.31 8.38 -21.67
C LYS A 205 -36.08 7.81 -22.38
N ARG A 206 -35.61 8.48 -23.44
CA ARG A 206 -34.43 8.07 -24.21
C ARG A 206 -33.14 8.29 -23.41
N GLU A 207 -33.00 9.44 -22.77
CA GLU A 207 -31.84 9.77 -21.92
C GLU A 207 -31.76 8.85 -20.71
N THR A 208 -32.91 8.63 -20.04
CA THR A 208 -33.01 7.71 -18.90
C THR A 208 -32.62 6.28 -19.31
N LYS A 209 -33.19 5.76 -20.40
CA LYS A 209 -32.85 4.42 -20.91
C LYS A 209 -31.37 4.31 -21.29
N LYS A 210 -30.79 5.38 -21.87
CA LYS A 210 -29.37 5.42 -22.24
C LYS A 210 -28.48 5.33 -21.00
N LEU A 211 -28.71 6.17 -19.99
CA LEU A 211 -27.93 6.15 -18.75
C LEU A 211 -28.07 4.81 -18.04
N ASN A 212 -29.28 4.27 -17.91
CA ASN A 212 -29.51 2.96 -17.30
C ASN A 212 -28.72 1.84 -18.00
N ASN A 213 -28.68 1.86 -19.33
CA ASN A 213 -27.89 0.90 -20.10
C ASN A 213 -26.38 1.06 -19.86
N LEU A 214 -25.89 2.29 -19.75
CA LEU A 214 -24.48 2.56 -19.47
C LEU A 214 -24.09 2.10 -18.07
N LEU A 215 -24.91 2.38 -17.06
CA LEU A 215 -24.70 1.95 -15.67
C LEU A 215 -24.59 0.42 -15.57
N ASN A 216 -25.52 -0.31 -16.21
CA ASN A 216 -25.45 -1.78 -16.27
C ASN A 216 -24.18 -2.30 -16.95
N ARG A 217 -23.64 -1.58 -17.95
CA ARG A 217 -22.40 -1.97 -18.64
C ARG A 217 -21.15 -1.81 -17.78
N VAL A 218 -21.21 -0.93 -16.77
CA VAL A 218 -20.16 -0.72 -15.76
C VAL A 218 -20.54 -1.36 -14.43
N GLY A 219 -21.36 -2.41 -14.44
CA GLY A 219 -21.66 -3.21 -13.25
C GLY A 219 -22.59 -2.55 -12.22
N ILE A 220 -23.03 -1.31 -12.43
CA ILE A 220 -23.98 -0.60 -11.56
C ILE A 220 -25.40 -0.97 -12.01
N ASN A 221 -25.89 -2.12 -11.50
CA ASN A 221 -27.17 -2.70 -11.88
C ASN A 221 -28.34 -2.15 -11.05
N ILE A 222 -28.82 -0.97 -11.41
CA ILE A 222 -29.95 -0.29 -10.75
C ILE A 222 -31.12 -0.08 -11.70
N ASP A 223 -32.32 0.10 -11.14
CA ASP A 223 -33.50 0.55 -11.91
C ASP A 223 -33.78 2.02 -11.58
N ILE A 224 -33.12 2.92 -12.31
CA ILE A 224 -33.29 4.36 -12.09
C ILE A 224 -34.72 4.84 -12.37
N ASN A 225 -35.53 4.08 -13.14
CA ASN A 225 -36.92 4.47 -13.40
C ASN A 225 -37.78 4.40 -12.13
N LYS A 226 -37.43 3.50 -11.20
CA LYS A 226 -38.09 3.35 -9.91
C LYS A 226 -37.54 4.27 -8.83
N HIS A 227 -36.52 5.08 -9.15
CA HIS A 227 -35.77 5.90 -8.19
C HIS A 227 -35.22 5.09 -7.01
N ASN A 228 -35.04 3.78 -7.20
CA ASN A 228 -34.49 2.90 -6.19
C ASN A 228 -32.98 2.78 -6.43
N LEU A 229 -32.21 3.52 -5.62
CA LEU A 229 -30.74 3.51 -5.63
C LEU A 229 -30.17 2.64 -4.50
N ASN A 230 -30.96 1.71 -3.95
CA ASN A 230 -30.56 0.85 -2.84
C ASN A 230 -29.68 -0.30 -3.35
N LEU A 231 -28.44 0.03 -3.75
CA LEU A 231 -27.34 -0.93 -3.71
C LEU A 231 -26.67 -0.78 -2.34
N LEU A 232 -26.24 -1.92 -1.79
CA LEU A 232 -25.52 -1.96 -0.52
C LEU A 232 -24.10 -1.36 -0.64
N SER A 233 -23.49 -1.40 -1.84
CA SER A 233 -22.12 -0.93 -2.06
C SER A 233 -22.06 0.51 -2.57
N ASP A 234 -20.96 1.20 -2.24
CA ASP A 234 -20.61 2.56 -2.60
C ASP A 234 -20.32 2.68 -4.11
N PHE A 235 -21.01 3.61 -4.77
CA PHE A 235 -20.99 3.70 -6.23
C PHE A 235 -19.66 4.26 -6.73
N ASP A 236 -18.94 5.05 -5.93
CA ASP A 236 -17.60 5.53 -6.28
C ASP A 236 -16.64 4.35 -6.44
N CYS A 237 -16.66 3.42 -5.48
CA CYS A 237 -15.83 2.23 -5.49
C CYS A 237 -16.17 1.32 -6.68
N MET A 238 -17.47 1.09 -6.93
CA MET A 238 -17.92 0.29 -8.07
C MET A 238 -17.50 0.93 -9.41
N PHE A 239 -17.66 2.24 -9.55
CA PHE A 239 -17.34 2.94 -10.78
C PHE A 239 -15.83 3.02 -11.04
N ALA A 240 -15.03 3.23 -10.00
CA ALA A 240 -13.58 3.32 -10.09
C ALA A 240 -12.94 2.07 -10.72
N ALA A 241 -13.45 0.87 -10.35
CA ALA A 241 -13.02 -0.40 -10.93
C ALA A 241 -13.22 -0.51 -12.45
N HIS A 242 -14.11 0.31 -13.03
CA HIS A 242 -14.40 0.33 -14.46
C HIS A 242 -13.71 1.48 -15.21
N PHE A 243 -13.21 2.50 -14.51
CA PHE A 243 -12.48 3.61 -15.12
C PHE A 243 -10.97 3.36 -15.14
N GLN A 244 -10.43 2.64 -14.15
CA GLN A 244 -9.02 2.31 -14.05
C GLN A 244 -8.82 0.80 -14.12
N SER A 245 -8.26 0.31 -15.22
CA SER A 245 -7.43 -0.90 -15.12
C SER A 245 -6.21 -0.50 -14.30
N PHE A 246 -6.29 -0.70 -12.98
CA PHE A 246 -5.19 -0.46 -12.06
C PHE A 246 -3.93 -1.17 -12.60
N GLY A 247 -2.89 -0.39 -12.93
CA GLY A 247 -1.54 -0.88 -13.21
C GLY A 247 -0.99 -0.76 -14.65
N PHE A 248 -1.79 -0.58 -15.70
CA PHE A 248 -1.25 -0.51 -17.07
C PHE A 248 -2.11 0.32 -17.98
N ALA A 249 -1.61 1.47 -18.47
CA ALA A 249 -2.03 2.22 -19.67
C ALA A 249 -3.43 1.86 -20.20
N GLY A 250 -4.43 1.93 -19.32
CA GLY A 250 -5.69 1.21 -19.49
C GLY A 250 -6.50 1.90 -20.56
N LYS A 251 -6.98 1.16 -21.56
CA LYS A 251 -7.90 1.71 -22.54
C LYS A 251 -9.12 2.22 -21.78
N LYS A 252 -9.31 3.54 -21.77
CA LYS A 252 -10.45 4.21 -21.15
C LYS A 252 -11.75 3.50 -21.54
N SER A 253 -12.58 3.17 -20.55
CA SER A 253 -13.90 2.62 -20.80
C SER A 253 -14.74 3.65 -21.55
N GLU A 254 -15.11 3.36 -22.80
CA GLU A 254 -15.97 4.24 -23.60
C GLU A 254 -17.32 4.51 -22.89
N HIS A 255 -17.83 3.52 -22.17
CA HIS A 255 -19.04 3.65 -21.36
C HIS A 255 -18.82 4.54 -20.13
N GLY A 256 -17.68 4.40 -19.44
CA GLY A 256 -17.33 5.24 -18.31
C GLY A 256 -17.18 6.71 -18.70
N GLU A 257 -16.50 6.99 -19.82
CA GLU A 257 -16.35 8.34 -20.37
C GLU A 257 -17.70 8.97 -20.76
N GLU A 258 -18.66 8.16 -21.23
CA GLU A 258 -19.99 8.65 -21.53
C GLU A 258 -20.82 8.95 -20.27
N ILE A 259 -20.69 8.13 -19.22
CA ILE A 259 -21.31 8.38 -17.91
C ILE A 259 -20.75 9.69 -17.31
N ILE A 260 -19.44 9.89 -17.38
CA ILE A 260 -18.76 11.11 -16.92
C ILE A 260 -19.36 12.36 -17.56
N LYS A 261 -19.63 12.31 -18.86
CA LYS A 261 -20.26 13.42 -19.58
C LYS A 261 -21.72 13.64 -19.20
N ILE A 262 -22.48 12.57 -18.97
CA ILE A 262 -23.91 12.65 -18.64
C ILE A 262 -24.11 13.19 -17.22
N LEU A 263 -23.29 12.74 -16.26
CA LEU A 263 -23.39 13.10 -14.84
C LEU A 263 -22.53 14.32 -14.48
N ASP A 264 -21.79 14.88 -15.44
CA ASP A 264 -20.94 16.07 -15.28
C ASP A 264 -19.93 15.90 -14.12
N PHE A 265 -19.13 14.83 -14.18
CA PHE A 265 -18.04 14.60 -13.23
C PHE A 265 -16.82 15.45 -13.59
N SER A 266 -16.31 16.16 -12.59
CA SER A 266 -15.06 16.93 -12.69
C SER A 266 -13.82 16.02 -12.64
N ASP A 267 -12.64 16.58 -12.91
CA ASP A 267 -11.36 15.88 -12.66
C ASP A 267 -11.19 15.53 -11.17
N ASP A 268 -11.59 16.43 -10.27
CA ASP A 268 -11.58 16.18 -8.82
C ASP A 268 -12.46 14.98 -8.43
N ASP A 269 -13.68 14.89 -8.98
CA ASP A 269 -14.56 13.73 -8.74
C ASP A 269 -13.90 12.42 -9.21
N LYS A 270 -13.23 12.46 -10.37
CA LYS A 270 -12.52 11.29 -10.91
C LYS A 270 -11.35 10.86 -10.02
N PHE A 271 -10.54 11.79 -9.55
CA PHE A 271 -9.43 11.50 -8.64
C PHE A 271 -9.94 10.95 -7.30
N TYR A 272 -10.95 11.59 -6.73
CA TYR A 272 -11.60 11.15 -5.49
C TYR A 272 -12.13 9.71 -5.58
N MET A 273 -12.87 9.38 -6.66
CA MET A 273 -13.37 8.03 -6.88
C MET A 273 -12.23 7.03 -7.08
N ALA A 274 -11.16 7.41 -7.80
CA ALA A 274 -10.00 6.56 -8.02
C ALA A 274 -9.30 6.18 -6.71
N ILE A 275 -9.14 7.13 -5.78
CA ILE A 275 -8.54 6.88 -4.46
C ILE A 275 -9.40 5.91 -3.66
N LYS A 276 -10.73 6.11 -3.62
CA LYS A 276 -11.66 5.18 -2.95
C LYS A 276 -11.61 3.77 -3.54
N GLY A 277 -11.63 3.68 -4.87
CA GLY A 277 -11.51 2.39 -5.57
C GLY A 277 -10.18 1.69 -5.30
N ALA A 278 -9.08 2.43 -5.30
CA ALA A 278 -7.75 1.91 -4.98
C ALA A 278 -7.68 1.39 -3.53
N ALA A 279 -8.24 2.13 -2.58
CA ALA A 279 -8.31 1.72 -1.17
C ALA A 279 -9.11 0.41 -1.02
N MET A 280 -10.31 0.33 -1.61
CA MET A 280 -11.13 -0.90 -1.56
C MET A 280 -10.40 -2.09 -2.19
N TRP A 281 -9.85 -1.92 -3.40
CA TRP A 281 -9.15 -2.99 -4.10
C TRP A 281 -7.91 -3.46 -3.34
N ALA A 282 -7.10 -2.52 -2.83
CA ALA A 282 -5.89 -2.84 -2.09
C ALA A 282 -6.22 -3.53 -0.76
N LEU A 283 -7.25 -3.07 -0.02
CA LEU A 283 -7.70 -3.74 1.20
C LEU A 283 -8.15 -5.18 0.92
N GLN A 284 -8.93 -5.40 -0.14
CA GLN A 284 -9.35 -6.74 -0.54
C GLN A 284 -8.15 -7.63 -0.89
N SER A 285 -7.28 -7.15 -1.77
CA SER A 285 -6.09 -7.87 -2.24
C SER A 285 -5.15 -8.21 -1.08
N ASN A 286 -4.89 -7.25 -0.20
CA ASN A 286 -3.99 -7.44 0.93
C ASN A 286 -4.64 -8.26 2.06
N ALA A 287 -5.95 -8.17 2.29
CA ALA A 287 -6.63 -9.06 3.23
C ALA A 287 -6.60 -10.53 2.77
N GLN A 288 -6.51 -10.81 1.47
CA GLN A 288 -6.32 -12.17 0.95
C GLN A 288 -4.89 -12.69 1.18
N GLN A 289 -3.89 -11.82 1.08
CA GLN A 289 -2.47 -12.17 1.13
C GLN A 289 -1.88 -12.12 2.54
N HIS A 290 -2.40 -11.25 3.39
CA HIS A 290 -1.85 -10.91 4.69
C HIS A 290 -2.85 -11.22 5.82
N PRO A 291 -2.61 -12.27 6.63
CA PRO A 291 -3.51 -12.64 7.73
C PRO A 291 -3.78 -11.50 8.70
N LYS A 292 -2.78 -10.64 8.94
CA LYS A 292 -2.88 -9.50 9.86
C LYS A 292 -3.77 -8.38 9.31
N VAL A 293 -3.76 -8.15 8.00
CA VAL A 293 -4.70 -7.19 7.36
C VAL A 293 -6.12 -7.72 7.49
N LEU A 294 -6.35 -9.01 7.21
CA LEU A 294 -7.66 -9.63 7.40
C LEU A 294 -8.16 -9.51 8.84
N GLU A 295 -7.29 -9.75 9.83
CA GLU A 295 -7.60 -9.58 11.24
C GLU A 295 -8.02 -8.14 11.55
N TYR A 296 -7.27 -7.14 11.08
CA TYR A 296 -7.59 -5.74 11.29
C TYR A 296 -8.89 -5.31 10.61
N CYS A 297 -9.17 -5.78 9.39
CA CYS A 297 -10.45 -5.55 8.74
C CYS A 297 -11.63 -6.14 9.53
N LYS A 298 -11.47 -7.33 10.14
CA LYS A 298 -12.50 -7.93 11.02
C LYS A 298 -12.75 -7.10 12.28
N GLN A 299 -11.68 -6.67 12.93
CA GLN A 299 -11.79 -5.82 14.13
C GLN A 299 -12.48 -4.49 13.82
N GLU A 300 -12.14 -3.86 12.69
CA GLU A 300 -12.78 -2.61 12.27
C GLU A 300 -14.25 -2.81 11.90
N PHE A 301 -14.60 -3.92 11.23
CA PHE A 301 -15.99 -4.24 10.92
C PHE A 301 -16.85 -4.35 12.18
N GLU A 302 -16.34 -4.96 13.25
CA GLU A 302 -17.05 -5.09 14.53
C GLU A 302 -17.29 -3.73 15.20
N GLN A 303 -16.37 -2.78 15.03
CA GLN A 303 -16.38 -1.50 15.75
C GLN A 303 -17.10 -0.38 15.00
N ARG A 304 -17.11 -0.43 13.66
CA ARG A 304 -17.68 0.64 12.84
C ARG A 304 -19.20 0.58 12.78
N ALA A 305 -19.79 1.76 12.69
CA ALA A 305 -21.23 1.98 12.53
C ALA A 305 -21.55 2.94 11.36
N ASP A 306 -20.52 3.44 10.68
CA ASP A 306 -20.68 4.22 9.45
C ASP A 306 -20.74 3.31 8.21
N LYS A 307 -20.92 3.92 7.05
CA LYS A 307 -21.08 3.23 5.76
C LYS A 307 -19.88 2.35 5.35
N SER A 308 -18.67 2.62 5.85
CA SER A 308 -17.52 1.76 5.56
C SER A 308 -17.68 0.35 6.13
N LYS A 309 -18.58 0.15 7.10
CA LYS A 309 -18.94 -1.18 7.61
C LYS A 309 -19.43 -2.10 6.49
N ILE A 310 -20.23 -1.61 5.55
CA ILE A 310 -20.76 -2.42 4.45
C ILE A 310 -19.64 -2.78 3.46
N GLU A 311 -18.77 -1.82 3.13
CA GLU A 311 -17.62 -2.08 2.26
C GLU A 311 -16.63 -3.06 2.88
N LEU A 312 -16.36 -2.94 4.18
CA LEU A 312 -15.59 -3.94 4.92
C LEU A 312 -16.24 -5.32 4.88
N ALA A 313 -17.56 -5.37 4.98
CA ALA A 313 -18.32 -6.60 4.86
C ALA A 313 -18.06 -7.29 3.50
N ILE A 314 -18.13 -6.54 2.40
CA ILE A 314 -17.86 -7.02 1.04
C ILE A 314 -16.40 -7.49 0.92
N ILE A 315 -15.46 -6.68 1.43
CA ILE A 315 -14.02 -7.02 1.46
C ILE A 315 -13.81 -8.35 2.20
N LEU A 316 -14.44 -8.55 3.35
CA LEU A 316 -14.30 -9.75 4.17
C LEU A 316 -14.93 -10.99 3.52
N GLU A 317 -16.08 -10.87 2.86
CA GLU A 317 -16.67 -11.97 2.08
C GLU A 317 -15.72 -12.41 0.95
N LEU A 318 -15.20 -11.46 0.17
CA LEU A 318 -14.30 -11.72 -0.95
C LEU A 318 -12.93 -12.22 -0.50
N ALA A 319 -12.40 -11.70 0.61
CA ALA A 319 -11.10 -12.10 1.13
C ALA A 319 -11.13 -13.49 1.80
N SER A 320 -12.25 -13.85 2.41
CA SER A 320 -12.42 -15.12 3.12
C SER A 320 -12.77 -16.32 2.23
N LYS A 321 -12.71 -16.16 0.89
CA LYS A 321 -13.09 -17.17 -0.11
C LYS A 321 -14.50 -17.75 0.12
N GLY A 322 -15.42 -16.92 0.63
CA GLY A 322 -16.81 -17.31 0.88
C GLY A 322 -17.04 -18.15 2.15
N SER A 323 -16.07 -18.24 3.07
CA SER A 323 -16.29 -18.83 4.41
C SER A 323 -17.12 -17.94 5.32
N ILE A 324 -17.28 -16.66 4.96
CA ILE A 324 -18.11 -15.69 5.65
C ILE A 324 -19.19 -15.21 4.68
N GLU A 325 -20.43 -15.13 5.16
CA GLU A 325 -21.57 -14.56 4.45
C GLU A 325 -22.08 -13.29 5.13
N LEU A 326 -22.49 -12.35 4.28
CA LEU A 326 -23.19 -11.13 4.68
C LEU A 326 -24.67 -11.40 4.87
N VAL A 327 -25.15 -11.15 6.09
CA VAL A 327 -26.57 -11.15 6.39
C VAL A 327 -27.01 -9.70 6.59
N PRO A 328 -27.76 -9.13 5.64
CA PRO A 328 -28.40 -7.82 5.81
C PRO A 328 -29.32 -7.85 7.03
N THR A 329 -29.33 -6.78 7.80
CA THR A 329 -30.33 -6.59 8.86
C THR A 329 -31.51 -5.76 8.36
N GLU A 330 -32.58 -5.62 9.15
CA GLU A 330 -33.74 -4.79 8.78
C GLU A 330 -33.41 -3.29 8.70
N GLU A 331 -32.26 -2.86 9.22
CA GLU A 331 -31.72 -1.52 9.06
C GLU A 331 -30.87 -1.47 7.78
N GLU A 332 -31.25 -0.60 6.82
CA GLU A 332 -30.69 -0.54 5.46
C GLU A 332 -29.15 -0.37 5.41
N ASP A 333 -28.53 0.10 6.49
CA ASP A 333 -27.10 0.37 6.59
C ASP A 333 -26.30 -0.59 7.51
N VAL A 334 -26.93 -1.66 8.01
CA VAL A 334 -26.30 -2.57 8.98
C VAL A 334 -26.25 -4.00 8.44
N ALA A 335 -25.03 -4.54 8.36
CA ALA A 335 -24.76 -5.94 8.03
C ALA A 335 -24.12 -6.67 9.22
N ILE A 336 -24.38 -7.98 9.33
CA ILE A 336 -23.71 -8.88 10.28
C ILE A 336 -22.98 -9.97 9.48
N LEU A 337 -21.74 -10.27 9.86
CA LEU A 337 -21.00 -11.42 9.33
C LEU A 337 -21.49 -12.69 10.02
N LYS A 338 -21.84 -13.71 9.23
CA LYS A 338 -22.01 -15.08 9.73
C LYS A 338 -21.02 -16.00 9.04
N LEU A 339 -20.45 -16.94 9.79
CA LEU A 339 -19.77 -18.07 9.17
C LEU A 339 -20.80 -18.83 8.33
N ARG A 340 -20.48 -19.12 7.06
CA ARG A 340 -21.31 -20.06 6.31
C ARG A 340 -21.22 -21.40 7.02
N GLU A 341 -22.37 -22.01 7.32
CA GLU A 341 -22.38 -23.40 7.74
C GLU A 341 -21.73 -24.20 6.62
N GLU A 342 -20.60 -24.85 6.91
CA GLU A 342 -20.03 -25.81 5.99
C GLU A 342 -21.10 -26.88 5.75
N ASN A 343 -21.60 -26.97 4.52
CA ASN A 343 -22.49 -28.05 4.12
C ASN A 343 -21.80 -29.38 4.48
N LYS A 344 -22.31 -30.05 5.52
CA LYS A 344 -21.92 -31.39 5.93
C LYS A 344 -22.14 -32.41 4.83
#